data_AF-A0A357IAC9-F1
#
_entry.id   AF-A0A357IAC9-F1
#
_cell.length_a   1.000
_cell.length_b   1.000
_cell.length_c   1.000
_cell.angle_alpha   90.00
_cell.angle_beta   90.00
_cell.angle_gamma   90.00
#
_symmetry.space_group_name_H-M   'P 1'
#
loop_
_entity.id
_entity.type
_entity.pdbx_description
1 polymer ?
#
loop_
_entity_poly.entity_id
_entity_poly.type
_entity_poly.pdbx_seq_one_letter_code
_entity_poly.pdbx_strand_id
1 'polypeptide(L)'
;MIFGKISLTDDKDLSPTGVQCGHWPVVSVRTAHSLATSFTSVLLFQEIAVKRLSIVASVFAVVALGCFFSGSLWARPMTLMQKAYHTSPVPSLSMLIKNNAPALGLDAEQMSVVRGWMQQNRKTNRALMAEIFQLEQTIADGVLKGMSVDELQAQKAALFEARSGLFDLKAQCVALMKNTLDEAQWQKVMAMRDKAQRAAESSFGGNEVQSFLRVAPMPKFMLIVLMHHAELKLTATQNEALEAWRFEHMNRWATLFDEVLTAEKALTGDAMALADRADLLARYDTLLAKRREMAGMSLACRDNMQKVLSDKQWAFVVEKFDSYR
;
A
#
# COMPACT_ATOMS: atom_id res chain seq x y z
N MET A 1 -27.88 -27.35 -38.69
CA MET A 1 -26.44 -27.31 -38.99
C MET A 1 -25.74 -28.28 -38.07
N ILE A 2 -24.89 -29.11 -38.67
CA ILE A 2 -24.41 -30.40 -38.18
C ILE A 2 -23.19 -30.22 -37.26
N PHE A 3 -23.14 -31.03 -36.20
CA PHE A 3 -22.00 -31.20 -35.29
C PHE A 3 -20.77 -31.79 -35.99
N GLY A 4 -19.57 -31.33 -35.60
CA GLY A 4 -18.30 -31.95 -35.98
C GLY A 4 -17.39 -32.15 -34.76
N LYS A 5 -17.51 -33.31 -34.11
CA LYS A 5 -16.47 -33.92 -33.27
C LYS A 5 -15.42 -34.56 -34.19
N ILE A 6 -14.15 -34.46 -33.85
CA ILE A 6 -13.12 -35.40 -34.32
C ILE A 6 -12.28 -35.80 -33.10
N SER A 7 -12.16 -37.11 -32.90
CA SER A 7 -11.27 -37.75 -31.93
C SER A 7 -10.80 -39.09 -32.51
N LEU A 8 -9.57 -39.46 -32.13
CA LEU A 8 -8.91 -40.78 -32.24
C LEU A 8 -8.40 -41.13 -33.66
N THR A 9 -7.22 -41.72 -33.86
CA THR A 9 -6.52 -42.78 -33.12
C THR A 9 -5.00 -42.79 -33.38
N ASP A 10 -4.22 -43.23 -32.38
CA ASP A 10 -3.21 -44.33 -32.30
C ASP A 10 -2.35 -44.67 -33.55
N ASP A 11 -1.12 -45.20 -33.52
CA ASP A 11 -0.25 -45.78 -32.48
C ASP A 11 1.14 -46.06 -33.11
N LYS A 12 2.16 -46.28 -32.26
CA LYS A 12 3.28 -47.27 -32.38
C LYS A 12 4.67 -46.76 -31.96
N ASP A 13 5.06 -47.25 -30.78
CA ASP A 13 6.29 -47.98 -30.45
C ASP A 13 7.60 -47.68 -31.21
N LEU A 14 8.64 -47.34 -30.46
CA LEU A 14 9.88 -48.14 -30.34
C LEU A 14 10.64 -47.74 -29.05
N SER A 15 11.20 -48.76 -28.40
CA SER A 15 11.77 -48.78 -27.05
C SER A 15 13.34 -48.73 -27.07
N PRO A 16 14.10 -49.09 -26.02
CA PRO A 16 14.94 -48.12 -25.29
C PRO A 16 16.45 -48.47 -25.22
N THR A 17 17.29 -47.47 -24.98
CA THR A 17 18.65 -47.58 -24.42
C THR A 17 18.84 -46.35 -23.50
N GLY A 18 19.37 -46.36 -22.28
CA GLY A 18 20.18 -47.31 -21.52
C GLY A 18 21.44 -46.57 -21.04
N VAL A 19 21.43 -45.86 -19.90
CA VAL A 19 22.64 -45.36 -19.21
C VAL A 19 22.45 -45.25 -17.67
N GLN A 20 23.11 -46.19 -16.99
CA GLN A 20 23.84 -46.20 -15.71
C GLN A 20 23.55 -45.18 -14.59
N CYS A 21 23.16 -45.71 -13.42
CA CYS A 21 23.31 -45.10 -12.09
C CYS A 21 24.56 -45.68 -11.37
N GLY A 22 25.40 -44.79 -10.83
CA GLY A 22 26.63 -45.11 -10.11
C GLY A 22 26.40 -45.59 -8.67
N HIS A 23 27.22 -46.59 -8.28
CA HIS A 23 27.36 -47.17 -6.95
C HIS A 23 28.06 -46.24 -5.95
N TRP A 24 27.67 -46.29 -4.68
CA TRP A 24 28.49 -45.93 -3.52
C TRP A 24 28.49 -47.09 -2.51
N PRO A 25 29.64 -47.37 -1.85
CA PRO A 25 29.82 -48.60 -1.08
C PRO A 25 29.28 -48.52 0.35
N VAL A 26 28.85 -49.69 0.81
CA VAL A 26 28.54 -50.06 2.20
C VAL A 26 29.83 -50.06 3.01
N VAL A 27 29.86 -49.34 4.14
CA VAL A 27 30.90 -49.47 5.17
C VAL A 27 30.28 -49.95 6.49
N SER A 28 30.97 -50.94 7.05
CA SER A 28 30.66 -51.77 8.20
C SER A 28 30.64 -51.03 9.55
N VAL A 29 29.82 -51.53 10.47
CA VAL A 29 29.71 -51.16 11.88
C VAL A 29 30.71 -51.98 12.72
N ARG A 30 31.48 -51.32 13.61
CA ARG A 30 31.99 -51.91 14.88
C ARG A 30 32.43 -50.84 15.90
N THR A 31 31.68 -50.81 17.02
CA THR A 31 32.07 -50.63 18.45
C THR A 31 33.34 -49.86 18.86
N ALA A 32 33.18 -48.85 19.75
CA ALA A 32 33.93 -48.73 21.02
C ALA A 32 33.33 -47.66 21.96
N HIS A 33 33.42 -47.91 23.27
CA HIS A 33 32.83 -47.20 24.41
C HIS A 33 33.70 -46.05 24.97
N SER A 34 33.02 -45.17 25.72
CA SER A 34 33.44 -44.52 26.98
C SER A 34 34.24 -43.21 26.97
N LEU A 35 33.87 -42.36 27.95
CA LEU A 35 34.57 -41.22 28.56
C LEU A 35 34.52 -39.85 27.84
N ALA A 36 33.50 -39.04 28.14
CA ALA A 36 33.62 -37.56 28.15
C ALA A 36 32.45 -36.85 28.86
N THR A 37 31.97 -37.35 30.00
CA THR A 37 31.00 -36.66 30.86
C THR A 37 31.72 -35.88 31.96
N SER A 38 32.51 -34.86 31.62
CA SER A 38 33.08 -33.91 32.60
C SER A 38 33.65 -32.62 31.97
N PHE A 39 33.02 -32.01 30.96
CA PHE A 39 33.48 -30.68 30.48
C PHE A 39 32.37 -29.74 29.97
N THR A 40 31.10 -30.13 30.07
CA THR A 40 29.96 -29.36 29.52
C THR A 40 29.37 -28.32 30.47
N SER A 41 29.66 -28.36 31.77
CA SER A 41 28.97 -27.50 32.75
C SER A 41 29.63 -26.12 32.96
N VAL A 42 30.90 -25.94 32.61
CA VAL A 42 31.62 -24.65 32.81
C VAL A 42 31.46 -23.71 31.62
N LEU A 43 31.36 -24.22 30.40
CA LEU A 43 31.15 -23.39 29.20
C LEU A 43 29.71 -22.86 29.06
N LEU A 44 28.72 -23.55 29.66
CA LEU A 44 27.32 -23.12 29.64
C LEU A 44 27.04 -21.89 30.52
N PHE A 45 27.85 -21.64 31.56
CA PHE A 45 27.67 -20.44 32.41
C PHE A 45 28.33 -19.18 31.83
N GLN A 46 29.39 -19.31 31.01
CA GLN A 46 30.01 -18.15 30.34
C GLN A 46 29.19 -17.63 29.14
N GLU A 47 28.52 -18.50 28.37
CA GLU A 47 27.66 -18.05 27.26
C GLU A 47 26.40 -17.30 27.71
N ILE A 48 25.83 -17.65 28.87
CA ILE A 48 24.61 -17.01 29.39
C ILE A 48 24.89 -15.57 29.86
N ALA A 49 26.07 -15.32 30.45
CA ALA A 49 26.43 -13.99 30.94
C ALA A 49 26.71 -13.00 29.78
N VAL A 50 27.34 -13.45 28.69
CA VAL A 50 27.63 -12.61 27.52
C VAL A 50 26.36 -12.30 26.71
N LYS A 51 25.41 -13.25 26.60
CA LYS A 51 24.11 -13.00 25.95
C LYS A 51 23.26 -11.99 26.73
N ARG A 52 23.33 -11.96 28.05
CA ARG A 52 22.58 -10.99 28.86
C ARG A 52 23.13 -9.56 28.79
N LEU A 53 24.45 -9.38 28.63
CA LEU A 53 25.03 -8.04 28.44
C LEU A 53 24.77 -7.46 27.04
N SER A 54 24.73 -8.30 26.00
CA SER A 54 24.47 -7.87 24.61
C SER A 54 23.02 -7.43 24.37
N ILE A 55 22.06 -8.06 25.04
CA ILE A 55 20.64 -7.68 24.96
C ILE A 55 20.38 -6.31 25.63
N VAL A 56 21.06 -5.99 26.74
CA VAL A 56 20.88 -4.71 27.42
C VAL A 56 21.49 -3.55 26.62
N ALA A 57 22.61 -3.76 25.93
CA ALA A 57 23.23 -2.73 25.07
C ALA A 57 22.41 -2.44 23.79
N SER A 58 21.74 -3.45 23.25
CA SER A 58 20.92 -3.31 22.02
C SER A 58 19.61 -2.58 22.28
N VAL A 59 19.01 -2.73 23.46
CA VAL A 59 17.78 -2.01 23.84
C VAL A 59 18.03 -0.51 24.04
N PHE A 60 19.23 -0.11 24.50
CA PHE A 60 19.57 1.31 24.65
C PHE A 60 19.88 2.03 23.34
N ALA A 61 20.41 1.34 22.32
CA ALA A 61 20.71 1.94 21.02
C ALA A 61 19.45 2.29 20.20
N VAL A 62 18.35 1.53 20.38
CA VAL A 62 17.07 1.80 19.69
C VAL A 62 16.31 2.98 20.31
N VAL A 63 16.48 3.24 21.60
CA VAL A 63 15.84 4.37 22.30
C VAL A 63 16.53 5.71 21.98
N ALA A 64 17.83 5.71 21.69
CA ALA A 64 18.59 6.94 21.44
C ALA A 64 18.33 7.58 20.05
N LEU A 65 17.78 6.85 19.07
CA LEU A 65 17.35 7.43 17.78
C LEU A 65 15.95 8.09 17.82
N GLY A 66 15.19 7.91 18.91
CA GLY A 66 13.80 8.37 19.01
C GLY A 66 13.61 9.86 19.32
N CYS A 67 14.66 10.59 19.73
CA CYS A 67 14.52 11.93 20.32
C CYS A 67 14.86 13.12 19.40
N PHE A 68 15.18 12.91 18.12
CA PHE A 68 15.57 14.01 17.20
C PHE A 68 14.50 14.45 16.18
N PHE A 69 13.27 13.92 16.24
CA PHE A 69 12.16 14.31 15.34
C PHE A 69 11.08 15.18 15.99
N SER A 70 11.37 15.85 17.11
CA SER A 70 10.39 16.71 17.83
C SER A 70 10.21 18.12 17.23
N GLY A 71 10.84 18.42 16.09
CA GLY A 71 10.78 19.72 15.46
C GLY A 71 9.64 19.82 14.44
N SER A 72 8.43 20.15 14.90
CA SER A 72 7.43 20.96 14.19
C SER A 72 7.30 20.84 12.66
N LEU A 73 7.37 19.63 12.10
CA LEU A 73 6.92 19.32 10.74
C LEU A 73 5.42 19.00 10.80
N TRP A 74 4.65 19.95 11.32
CA TRP A 74 3.20 19.88 11.44
C TRP A 74 2.57 19.73 10.05
N ALA A 75 1.50 18.93 9.98
CA ALA A 75 0.79 18.54 8.76
C ALA A 75 0.50 19.75 7.84
N ARG A 76 1.40 20.01 6.89
CA ARG A 76 1.13 20.99 5.84
C ARG A 76 -0.08 20.49 5.06
N PRO A 77 -1.11 21.32 4.85
CA PRO A 77 -2.26 20.91 4.06
C PRO A 77 -1.77 20.45 2.69
N MET A 78 -2.25 19.29 2.23
CA MET A 78 -1.85 18.75 0.93
C MET A 78 -2.05 19.79 -0.17
N THR A 79 -1.03 20.01 -0.98
CA THR A 79 -1.13 20.77 -2.22
C THR A 79 -2.17 20.15 -3.14
N LEU A 80 -2.71 20.93 -4.09
CA LEU A 80 -3.66 20.41 -5.07
C LEU A 80 -3.10 19.20 -5.86
N MET A 81 -1.79 19.18 -6.10
CA MET A 81 -1.12 18.08 -6.78
C MET A 81 -1.07 16.82 -5.91
N GLN A 82 -0.70 16.95 -4.64
CA GLN A 82 -0.75 15.84 -3.67
C GLN A 82 -2.17 15.29 -3.53
N LYS A 83 -3.16 16.18 -3.49
CA LYS A 83 -4.58 15.80 -3.47
C LYS A 83 -4.99 15.01 -4.72
N ALA A 84 -4.56 15.45 -5.90
CA ALA A 84 -4.86 14.76 -7.16
C ALA A 84 -4.20 13.38 -7.26
N TYR A 85 -3.02 13.20 -6.66
CA TYR A 85 -2.30 11.92 -6.59
C TYR A 85 -2.91 10.97 -5.54
N HIS A 86 -3.37 11.52 -4.42
CA HIS A 86 -4.04 10.79 -3.35
C HIS A 86 -5.36 10.16 -3.80
N THR A 87 -6.17 10.92 -4.54
CA THR A 87 -7.54 10.55 -4.89
C THR A 87 -7.65 9.52 -6.02
N SER A 88 -6.66 9.43 -6.93
CA SER A 88 -6.67 8.40 -7.98
C SER A 88 -5.27 8.15 -8.54
N PRO A 89 -4.91 6.88 -8.79
CA PRO A 89 -3.56 6.50 -9.24
C PRO A 89 -3.27 6.94 -10.70
N VAL A 90 -4.30 7.09 -11.53
CA VAL A 90 -4.13 7.52 -12.92
C VAL A 90 -3.81 9.02 -12.96
N PRO A 91 -2.79 9.46 -13.72
CA PRO A 91 -2.49 10.88 -13.84
C PRO A 91 -3.51 11.62 -14.70
N SER A 92 -3.76 12.89 -14.40
CA SER A 92 -4.45 13.78 -15.34
C SER A 92 -3.43 14.36 -16.33
N LEU A 93 -3.39 13.81 -17.55
CA LEU A 93 -2.41 14.23 -18.56
C LEU A 93 -2.74 15.60 -19.16
N SER A 94 -4.02 16.00 -19.19
CA SER A 94 -4.45 17.24 -19.85
C SER A 94 -3.71 18.49 -19.37
N MET A 95 -3.46 18.63 -18.07
CA MET A 95 -2.74 19.78 -17.52
C MET A 95 -1.24 19.74 -17.87
N LEU A 96 -0.62 18.56 -17.83
CA LEU A 96 0.77 18.36 -18.24
C LEU A 96 0.96 18.73 -19.71
N ILE A 97 0.09 18.23 -20.57
CA ILE A 97 0.10 18.49 -22.01
C ILE A 97 -0.10 19.98 -22.29
N LYS A 98 -1.12 20.60 -21.70
CA LYS A 98 -1.40 22.03 -21.87
C LYS A 98 -0.20 22.89 -21.46
N ASN A 99 0.42 22.61 -20.31
CA ASN A 99 1.51 23.42 -19.79
C ASN A 99 2.82 23.25 -20.59
N ASN A 100 2.93 22.17 -21.37
CA ASN A 100 4.10 21.88 -22.21
C ASN A 100 3.78 21.95 -23.71
N ALA A 101 2.67 22.57 -24.10
CA ALA A 101 2.21 22.58 -25.49
C ALA A 101 3.28 23.05 -26.50
N PRO A 102 4.08 24.12 -26.23
CA PRO A 102 5.15 24.52 -27.14
C PRO A 102 6.26 23.46 -27.28
N ALA A 103 6.66 22.81 -26.18
CA ALA A 103 7.70 21.78 -26.20
C ALA A 103 7.22 20.48 -26.87
N LEU A 104 5.92 20.22 -26.81
CA LEU A 104 5.26 19.13 -27.51
C LEU A 104 5.02 19.47 -28.99
N GLY A 105 5.04 20.74 -29.38
CA GLY A 105 4.73 21.16 -30.74
C GLY A 105 3.27 20.89 -31.12
N LEU A 106 2.34 21.13 -30.19
CA LEU A 106 0.91 20.93 -30.46
C LEU A 106 0.40 21.96 -31.45
N ASP A 107 -0.37 21.50 -32.44
CA ASP A 107 -1.09 22.39 -33.34
C ASP A 107 -2.37 22.96 -32.69
N ALA A 108 -3.09 23.79 -33.45
CA ALA A 108 -4.31 24.44 -33.00
C ALA A 108 -5.46 23.44 -32.73
N GLU A 109 -5.55 22.36 -33.52
CA GLU A 109 -6.59 21.34 -33.39
C GLU A 109 -6.37 20.49 -32.15
N GLN A 110 -5.16 19.95 -31.98
CA GLN A 110 -4.75 19.20 -30.79
C GLN A 110 -4.93 20.03 -29.52
N MET A 111 -4.53 21.30 -29.54
CA MET A 111 -4.72 22.21 -28.40
C MET A 111 -6.21 22.48 -28.13
N SER A 112 -7.06 22.54 -29.16
CA SER A 112 -8.51 22.67 -29.01
C SER A 112 -9.09 21.45 -28.28
N VAL A 113 -8.71 20.23 -28.66
CA VAL A 113 -9.16 18.99 -28.01
C VAL A 113 -8.75 18.97 -26.53
N VAL A 114 -7.50 19.28 -26.21
CA VAL A 114 -7.00 19.33 -24.83
C VAL A 114 -7.79 20.35 -24.00
N ARG A 115 -8.02 21.55 -24.53
CA ARG A 115 -8.79 22.61 -23.83
C ARG A 115 -10.26 22.23 -23.66
N GLY A 116 -10.87 21.68 -24.70
CA GLY A 116 -12.26 21.22 -24.70
C GLY A 116 -12.50 20.18 -23.62
N TRP A 117 -11.63 19.15 -23.55
CA TRP A 117 -11.69 18.13 -22.50
C TRP A 117 -11.58 18.74 -21.09
N MET A 118 -10.60 19.63 -20.88
CA MET A 118 -10.43 20.30 -19.60
C MET A 118 -11.66 21.13 -19.22
N GLN A 119 -12.25 21.87 -20.17
CA GLN A 119 -13.40 22.71 -19.89
C GLN A 119 -14.64 21.89 -19.52
N GLN A 120 -14.91 20.83 -20.29
CA GLN A 120 -16.06 19.94 -20.08
C GLN A 120 -15.96 19.20 -18.73
N ASN A 121 -14.76 18.70 -18.39
CA ASN A 121 -14.60 17.78 -17.26
C ASN A 121 -14.04 18.42 -15.99
N ARG A 122 -13.64 19.71 -16.02
CA ARG A 122 -13.07 20.39 -14.84
C ARG A 122 -14.01 20.40 -13.64
N LYS A 123 -15.31 20.63 -13.86
CA LYS A 123 -16.29 20.66 -12.76
C LYS A 123 -16.44 19.27 -12.14
N THR A 124 -16.69 18.25 -12.96
CA THR A 124 -16.85 16.86 -12.53
C THR A 124 -15.61 16.34 -11.81
N ASN A 125 -14.42 16.54 -12.38
CA ASN A 125 -13.16 16.13 -11.76
C ASN A 125 -12.96 16.79 -10.37
N ARG A 126 -13.24 18.10 -10.25
CA ARG A 126 -13.15 18.81 -8.96
C ARG A 126 -14.19 18.31 -7.96
N ALA A 127 -15.42 18.05 -8.40
CA ALA A 127 -16.49 17.54 -7.56
C ALA A 127 -16.12 16.17 -6.98
N LEU A 128 -15.70 15.23 -7.82
CA LEU A 128 -15.27 13.90 -7.40
C LEU A 128 -14.09 13.95 -6.42
N MET A 129 -13.07 14.76 -6.70
CA MET A 129 -11.95 14.92 -5.75
C MET A 129 -12.41 15.48 -4.41
N ALA A 130 -13.28 16.51 -4.41
CA ALA A 130 -13.80 17.12 -3.19
C ALA A 130 -14.66 16.12 -2.38
N GLU A 131 -15.52 15.37 -3.06
CA GLU A 131 -16.35 14.32 -2.48
C GLU A 131 -15.49 13.22 -1.83
N ILE A 132 -14.43 12.75 -2.52
CA ILE A 132 -13.49 11.78 -1.95
C ILE A 132 -12.88 12.32 -0.64
N PHE A 133 -12.37 13.55 -0.63
CA PHE A 133 -11.80 14.13 0.61
C PHE A 133 -12.83 14.26 1.72
N GLN A 134 -14.04 14.69 1.40
CA GLN A 134 -15.11 14.85 2.38
C GLN A 134 -15.52 13.50 2.97
N LEU A 135 -15.65 12.46 2.14
CA LEU A 135 -15.99 11.11 2.59
C LEU A 135 -14.86 10.51 3.43
N GLU A 136 -13.60 10.69 3.05
CA GLU A 136 -12.45 10.26 3.87
C GLU A 136 -12.43 10.95 5.24
N GLN A 137 -12.68 12.27 5.28
CA GLN A 137 -12.78 13.01 6.53
C GLN A 137 -13.97 12.53 7.37
N THR A 138 -15.13 12.33 6.76
CA THR A 138 -16.34 11.84 7.41
C THR A 138 -16.14 10.46 8.01
N ILE A 139 -15.49 9.55 7.27
CA ILE A 139 -15.13 8.22 7.75
C ILE A 139 -14.15 8.32 8.92
N ALA A 140 -13.06 9.08 8.78
CA ALA A 140 -12.08 9.24 9.85
C ALA A 140 -12.71 9.81 11.14
N ASP A 141 -13.47 10.90 11.04
CA ASP A 141 -14.18 11.50 12.16
C ASP A 141 -15.24 10.56 12.73
N GLY A 142 -15.97 9.84 11.86
CA GLY A 142 -16.98 8.86 12.25
C GLY A 142 -16.39 7.73 13.06
N VAL A 143 -15.23 7.20 12.65
CA VAL A 143 -14.51 6.15 13.38
C VAL A 143 -14.13 6.61 14.79
N LEU A 144 -13.69 7.87 14.94
CA LEU A 144 -13.32 8.46 16.24
C LEU A 144 -14.55 8.72 17.12
N LYS A 145 -15.67 9.12 16.52
CA LYS A 145 -16.92 9.47 17.22
C LYS A 145 -17.86 8.27 17.46
N GLY A 146 -17.42 7.06 17.11
CA GLY A 146 -18.21 5.84 17.33
C GLY A 146 -19.37 5.66 16.36
N MET A 147 -19.25 6.16 15.12
CA MET A 147 -20.18 5.87 14.02
C MET A 147 -20.41 4.36 13.91
N SER A 148 -21.67 3.97 13.65
CA SER A 148 -22.04 2.56 13.57
C SER A 148 -21.34 1.85 12.39
N VAL A 149 -21.25 0.52 12.46
CA VAL A 149 -20.65 -0.28 11.39
C VAL A 149 -21.40 -0.07 10.07
N ASP A 150 -22.73 -0.05 10.10
CA ASP A 150 -23.56 0.09 8.89
C ASP A 150 -23.38 1.46 8.23
N GLU A 151 -23.36 2.53 9.03
CA GLU A 151 -23.06 3.88 8.52
C GLU A 151 -21.65 3.95 7.92
N LEU A 152 -20.65 3.37 8.60
CA LEU A 152 -19.28 3.31 8.06
C LEU A 152 -19.21 2.53 6.75
N GLN A 153 -19.95 1.43 6.61
CA GLN A 153 -20.00 0.70 5.34
C GLN A 153 -20.67 1.51 4.23
N ALA A 154 -21.74 2.25 4.53
CA ALA A 154 -22.39 3.13 3.57
C ALA A 154 -21.45 4.24 3.09
N GLN A 155 -20.73 4.91 4.01
CA GLN A 155 -19.73 5.93 3.65
C GLN A 155 -18.59 5.34 2.81
N LYS A 156 -18.12 4.12 3.14
CA LYS A 156 -17.10 3.42 2.35
C LYS A 156 -17.59 3.09 0.94
N ALA A 157 -18.83 2.64 0.79
CA ALA A 157 -19.41 2.36 -0.52
C ALA A 157 -19.45 3.63 -1.38
N ALA A 158 -19.92 4.74 -0.82
CA ALA A 158 -19.91 6.05 -1.50
C ALA A 158 -18.49 6.48 -1.88
N LEU A 159 -17.51 6.32 -0.99
CA LEU A 159 -16.11 6.65 -1.26
C LEU A 159 -15.55 5.85 -2.43
N PHE A 160 -15.87 4.55 -2.48
CA PHE A 160 -15.42 3.67 -3.56
C PHE A 160 -16.07 4.02 -4.89
N GLU A 161 -17.36 4.38 -4.89
CA GLU A 161 -18.05 4.85 -6.09
C GLU A 161 -17.41 6.14 -6.63
N ALA A 162 -17.19 7.14 -5.78
CA ALA A 162 -16.56 8.40 -6.19
C ALA A 162 -15.13 8.18 -6.74
N ARG A 163 -14.37 7.27 -6.12
CA ARG A 163 -13.03 6.87 -6.59
C ARG A 163 -13.08 6.15 -7.95
N SER A 164 -14.06 5.28 -8.17
CA SER A 164 -14.30 4.61 -9.45
C SER A 164 -14.63 5.61 -10.56
N GLY A 165 -15.56 6.53 -10.30
CA GLY A 165 -15.91 7.61 -11.24
C GLY A 165 -14.71 8.49 -11.60
N LEU A 166 -13.86 8.82 -10.61
CA LEU A 166 -12.65 9.60 -10.87
C LEU A 166 -11.60 8.81 -11.67
N PHE A 167 -11.43 7.52 -11.39
CA PHE A 167 -10.54 6.64 -12.14
C PHE A 167 -10.97 6.57 -13.61
N ASP A 168 -12.25 6.29 -13.86
CA ASP A 168 -12.81 6.19 -15.20
C ASP A 168 -12.63 7.48 -16.00
N LEU A 169 -12.98 8.63 -15.40
CA LEU A 169 -12.79 9.94 -16.03
C LEU A 169 -11.33 10.17 -16.43
N LYS A 170 -10.37 9.77 -15.59
CA LYS A 170 -8.95 9.92 -15.91
C LYS A 170 -8.47 8.91 -16.96
N ALA A 171 -8.98 7.68 -16.96
CA ALA A 171 -8.67 6.69 -18.01
C ALA A 171 -9.16 7.18 -19.39
N GLN A 172 -10.36 7.76 -19.46
CA GLN A 172 -10.88 8.39 -20.68
C GLN A 172 -10.01 9.57 -21.13
N CYS A 173 -9.54 10.39 -20.19
CA CYS A 173 -8.59 11.47 -20.50
C CYS A 173 -7.34 10.90 -21.17
N VAL A 174 -6.76 9.81 -20.65
CA VAL A 174 -5.56 9.18 -21.19
C VAL A 174 -5.81 8.68 -22.62
N ALA A 175 -6.90 7.97 -22.83
CA ALA A 175 -7.29 7.47 -24.16
C ALA A 175 -7.45 8.61 -25.17
N LEU A 176 -8.16 9.68 -24.81
CA LEU A 176 -8.33 10.85 -25.67
C LEU A 176 -6.99 11.49 -26.02
N MET A 177 -6.12 11.70 -25.03
CA MET A 177 -4.81 12.33 -25.27
C MET A 177 -3.93 11.46 -26.18
N LYS A 178 -3.91 10.14 -25.98
CA LYS A 178 -3.14 9.23 -26.84
C LYS A 178 -3.64 9.24 -28.29
N ASN A 179 -4.96 9.33 -28.50
CA ASN A 179 -5.54 9.39 -29.84
C ASN A 179 -5.38 10.76 -30.52
N THR A 180 -5.13 11.81 -29.76
CA THR A 180 -4.96 13.19 -30.28
C THR A 180 -3.50 13.47 -30.68
N LEU A 181 -2.55 12.89 -29.95
CA LEU A 181 -1.13 13.13 -30.12
C LEU A 181 -0.51 12.13 -31.09
N ASP A 182 0.46 12.58 -31.89
CA ASP A 182 1.30 11.65 -32.63
C ASP A 182 2.20 10.83 -31.69
N GLU A 183 2.87 9.81 -32.23
CA GLU A 183 3.72 8.93 -31.43
C GLU A 183 4.88 9.68 -30.76
N ALA A 184 5.53 10.60 -31.46
CA ALA A 184 6.66 11.34 -30.92
C ALA A 184 6.22 12.29 -29.78
N GLN A 185 5.08 12.97 -29.95
CA GLN A 185 4.45 13.78 -28.93
C GLN A 185 4.05 12.95 -27.71
N TRP A 186 3.43 11.79 -27.92
CA TRP A 186 3.04 10.88 -26.84
C TRP A 186 4.24 10.43 -26.00
N GLN A 187 5.32 9.99 -26.66
CA GLN A 187 6.54 9.57 -25.96
C GLN A 187 7.15 10.71 -25.14
N LYS A 188 7.12 11.95 -25.63
CA LYS A 188 7.53 13.13 -24.84
C LYS A 188 6.65 13.33 -23.60
N VAL A 189 5.34 13.17 -23.72
CA VAL A 189 4.42 13.27 -22.57
C VAL A 189 4.73 12.20 -21.53
N MET A 190 4.98 10.95 -21.95
CA MET A 190 5.36 9.86 -21.04
C MET A 190 6.67 10.16 -20.31
N ALA A 191 7.69 10.63 -21.04
CA ALA A 191 8.96 11.02 -20.42
C ALA A 191 8.82 12.17 -19.41
N MET A 192 8.01 13.19 -19.72
CA MET A 192 7.71 14.30 -18.80
C MET A 192 6.99 13.80 -17.55
N ARG A 193 6.00 12.92 -17.71
CA ARG A 193 5.24 12.31 -16.62
C ARG A 193 6.14 11.50 -15.71
N ASP A 194 7.00 10.65 -16.26
CA ASP A 194 7.91 9.81 -15.47
C ASP A 194 8.93 10.66 -14.71
N LYS A 195 9.41 11.75 -15.32
CA LYS A 195 10.25 12.73 -14.62
C LYS A 195 9.48 13.38 -13.45
N ALA A 196 8.24 13.80 -13.68
CA ALA A 196 7.41 14.40 -12.63
C ALA A 196 7.09 13.41 -11.50
N GLN A 197 6.85 12.15 -11.84
CA GLN A 197 6.60 11.09 -10.86
C GLN A 197 7.85 10.81 -10.02
N ARG A 198 9.03 10.62 -10.64
CA ARG A 198 10.28 10.42 -9.90
C ARG A 198 10.60 11.61 -9.00
N ALA A 199 10.33 12.83 -9.47
CA ALA A 199 10.51 14.04 -8.67
C ALA A 199 9.52 14.10 -7.50
N ALA A 200 8.28 13.66 -7.68
CA ALA A 200 7.30 13.56 -6.60
C ALA A 200 7.76 12.52 -5.57
N GLU A 201 8.11 11.32 -6.02
CA GLU A 201 8.61 10.21 -5.18
C GLU A 201 9.86 10.61 -4.39
N SER A 202 10.80 11.36 -4.98
CA SER A 202 11.98 11.86 -4.27
C SER A 202 11.71 13.06 -3.36
N SER A 203 10.67 13.86 -3.64
CA SER A 203 10.26 15.00 -2.82
C SER A 203 9.39 14.60 -1.62
N PHE A 204 8.80 13.40 -1.64
CA PHE A 204 8.18 12.79 -0.46
C PHE A 204 9.28 12.31 0.50
N GLY A 205 9.98 13.26 1.12
CA GLY A 205 10.76 12.99 2.32
C GLY A 205 9.84 12.53 3.45
N GLY A 206 9.55 11.23 3.51
CA GLY A 206 9.28 10.49 4.74
C GLY A 206 8.07 10.88 5.58
N ASN A 207 6.94 11.33 5.03
CA ASN A 207 5.69 11.26 5.80
C ASN A 207 4.98 9.92 5.53
N GLU A 208 5.50 8.88 6.16
CA GLU A 208 4.98 7.51 6.08
C GLU A 208 3.48 7.44 6.43
N VAL A 209 3.04 8.28 7.37
CA VAL A 209 1.62 8.43 7.75
C VAL A 209 0.77 8.86 6.55
N GLN A 210 1.23 9.83 5.74
CA GLN A 210 0.49 10.23 4.54
C GLN A 210 0.43 9.12 3.48
N SER A 211 1.52 8.36 3.30
CA SER A 211 1.51 7.19 2.42
C SER A 211 0.49 6.13 2.87
N PHE A 212 0.35 5.93 4.18
CA PHE A 212 -0.65 5.03 4.74
C PHE A 212 -2.08 5.54 4.58
N LEU A 213 -2.32 6.83 4.84
CA LEU A 213 -3.64 7.45 4.67
C LEU A 213 -4.13 7.43 3.22
N ARG A 214 -3.20 7.46 2.26
CA ARG A 214 -3.51 7.29 0.82
C ARG A 214 -4.10 5.92 0.51
N VAL A 215 -3.50 4.87 1.06
CA VAL A 215 -3.92 3.49 0.79
C VAL A 215 -5.20 3.13 1.53
N ALA A 216 -5.36 3.59 2.77
CA ALA A 216 -6.58 3.40 3.55
C ALA A 216 -6.86 4.66 4.39
N PRO A 217 -8.03 5.33 4.22
CA PRO A 217 -8.36 6.57 4.94
C PRO A 217 -8.80 6.31 6.39
N MET A 218 -8.26 5.25 7.01
CA MET A 218 -8.58 4.86 8.37
C MET A 218 -7.43 5.23 9.30
N PRO A 219 -7.72 5.74 10.51
CA PRO A 219 -6.71 6.01 11.51
C PRO A 219 -5.81 4.80 11.78
N LYS A 220 -4.50 5.05 11.91
CA LYS A 220 -3.51 4.04 12.29
C LYS A 220 -3.15 4.18 13.76
N PHE A 221 -4.12 3.89 14.64
CA PHE A 221 -3.96 4.05 16.08
C PHE A 221 -2.77 3.28 16.65
N MET A 222 -2.47 2.08 16.12
CA MET A 222 -1.31 1.31 16.57
C MET A 222 0.00 2.09 16.39
N LEU A 223 0.14 2.87 15.32
CA LEU A 223 1.33 3.70 15.11
C LEU A 223 1.45 4.77 16.20
N ILE A 224 0.33 5.40 16.59
CA ILE A 224 0.29 6.38 17.70
C ILE A 224 0.74 5.73 19.01
N VAL A 225 0.26 4.52 19.30
CA VAL A 225 0.70 3.80 20.50
C VAL A 225 2.19 3.49 20.48
N LEU A 226 2.76 3.13 19.33
CA LEU A 226 4.19 2.87 19.22
C LEU A 226 5.01 4.15 19.40
N MET A 227 4.56 5.27 18.83
CA MET A 227 5.25 6.57 18.94
C MET A 227 5.18 7.14 20.36
N HIS A 228 4.06 6.95 21.06
CA HIS A 228 3.78 7.55 22.38
C HIS A 228 3.73 6.52 23.50
N HIS A 229 4.40 5.38 23.34
CA HIS A 229 4.33 4.25 24.27
C HIS A 229 4.64 4.67 25.72
N ALA A 230 5.69 5.45 25.92
CA ALA A 230 6.11 5.94 27.23
C ALA A 230 5.08 6.90 27.87
N GLU A 231 4.42 7.74 27.07
CA GLU A 231 3.41 8.70 27.52
C GLU A 231 2.10 8.02 27.92
N LEU A 232 1.77 6.89 27.28
CA LEU A 232 0.56 6.10 27.53
C LEU A 232 0.57 5.34 28.85
N LYS A 233 1.75 5.13 29.45
CA LYS A 233 1.91 4.38 30.71
C LYS A 233 1.18 3.03 30.69
N LEU A 234 1.35 2.28 29.61
CA LEU A 234 0.72 0.97 29.44
C LEU A 234 1.17 0.02 30.56
N THR A 235 0.23 -0.78 31.08
CA THR A 235 0.59 -1.88 31.97
C THR A 235 1.27 -3.01 31.18
N ALA A 236 1.94 -3.93 31.86
CA ALA A 236 2.56 -5.08 31.20
C ALA A 236 1.55 -5.90 30.38
N THR A 237 0.37 -6.16 30.96
CA THR A 237 -0.72 -6.89 30.29
C THR A 237 -1.27 -6.14 29.08
N GLN A 238 -1.43 -4.82 29.16
CA GLN A 238 -1.85 -4.01 28.00
C GLN A 238 -0.82 -4.06 26.88
N ASN A 239 0.46 -3.95 27.23
CA ASN A 239 1.55 -3.99 26.27
C ASN A 239 1.60 -5.35 25.54
N GLU A 240 1.51 -6.45 26.29
CA GLU A 240 1.46 -7.80 25.73
C GLU A 240 0.27 -8.00 24.78
N ALA A 241 -0.92 -7.54 25.16
CA ALA A 241 -2.11 -7.65 24.32
C ALA A 241 -2.01 -6.86 23.00
N LEU A 242 -1.48 -5.62 23.06
CA LEU A 242 -1.28 -4.79 21.86
C LEU A 242 -0.17 -5.35 20.97
N GLU A 243 0.89 -5.89 21.57
CA GLU A 243 1.99 -6.53 20.84
C GLU A 243 1.53 -7.82 20.15
N ALA A 244 0.76 -8.67 20.82
CA ALA A 244 0.16 -9.87 20.24
C ALA A 244 -0.71 -9.50 19.02
N TRP A 245 -1.61 -8.53 19.17
CA TRP A 245 -2.42 -8.02 18.06
C TRP A 245 -1.57 -7.51 16.89
N ARG A 246 -0.50 -6.77 17.19
CA ARG A 246 0.44 -6.27 16.16
C ARG A 246 1.09 -7.42 15.42
N PHE A 247 1.62 -8.42 16.12
CA PHE A 247 2.27 -9.57 15.48
C PHE A 247 1.32 -10.37 14.59
N GLU A 248 0.08 -10.58 15.04
CA GLU A 248 -0.94 -11.30 14.28
C GLU A 248 -1.33 -10.58 12.99
N HIS A 249 -1.50 -9.25 13.03
CA HIS A 249 -2.14 -8.52 11.93
C HIS A 249 -1.18 -7.66 11.08
N MET A 250 -0.03 -7.24 11.61
CA MET A 250 0.85 -6.29 10.91
C MET A 250 1.46 -6.88 9.64
N ASN A 251 1.78 -8.19 9.64
CA ASN A 251 2.29 -8.86 8.45
C ASN A 251 1.29 -8.82 7.31
N ARG A 252 0.03 -9.22 7.57
CA ARG A 252 -1.03 -9.15 6.55
C ARG A 252 -1.27 -7.71 6.10
N TRP A 253 -1.24 -6.76 7.02
CA TRP A 253 -1.44 -5.35 6.71
C TRP A 253 -0.34 -4.81 5.78
N ALA A 254 0.94 -5.12 6.06
CA ALA A 254 2.07 -4.75 5.23
C ALA A 254 1.99 -5.39 3.84
N THR A 255 1.65 -6.68 3.77
CA THR A 255 1.41 -7.36 2.48
C THR A 255 0.32 -6.66 1.67
N LEU A 256 -0.83 -6.34 2.29
CA LEU A 256 -1.90 -5.62 1.61
C LEU A 256 -1.48 -4.24 1.11
N PHE A 257 -0.68 -3.52 1.91
CA PHE A 257 -0.14 -2.23 1.52
C PHE A 257 0.71 -2.35 0.24
N ASP A 258 1.65 -3.29 0.20
CA ASP A 258 2.48 -3.53 -0.98
C ASP A 258 1.67 -4.00 -2.20
N GLU A 259 0.69 -4.88 -1.99
CA GLU A 259 -0.24 -5.31 -3.04
C GLU A 259 -1.02 -4.11 -3.63
N VAL A 260 -1.50 -3.19 -2.79
CA VAL A 260 -2.20 -1.98 -3.24
C VAL A 260 -1.26 -1.08 -4.04
N LEU A 261 -0.05 -0.80 -3.54
CA LEU A 261 0.92 0.02 -4.26
C LEU A 261 1.30 -0.58 -5.62
N THR A 262 1.51 -1.89 -5.65
CA THR A 262 1.84 -2.63 -6.87
C THR A 262 0.69 -2.57 -7.87
N ALA A 263 -0.54 -2.80 -7.41
CA ALA A 263 -1.73 -2.75 -8.26
C ALA A 263 -2.00 -1.33 -8.80
N GLU A 264 -1.82 -0.28 -8.00
CA GLU A 264 -1.90 1.11 -8.47
C GLU A 264 -0.90 1.42 -9.58
N LYS A 265 0.35 0.98 -9.39
CA LYS A 265 1.41 1.16 -10.38
C LYS A 265 1.08 0.43 -11.67
N ALA A 266 0.64 -0.83 -11.58
CA ALA A 266 0.23 -1.63 -12.74
C ALA A 266 -0.94 -0.99 -13.49
N LEU A 267 -2.03 -0.65 -12.79
CA LEU A 267 -3.19 0.03 -13.38
C LEU A 267 -2.83 1.33 -14.09
N THR A 268 -1.89 2.09 -13.52
CA THR A 268 -1.43 3.33 -14.15
C THR A 268 -0.66 3.05 -15.44
N GLY A 269 0.23 2.06 -15.42
CA GLY A 269 0.97 1.62 -16.61
C GLY A 269 0.02 1.11 -17.70
N ASP A 270 -0.93 0.25 -17.34
CA ASP A 270 -1.91 -0.33 -18.26
C ASP A 270 -2.84 0.73 -18.86
N ALA A 271 -3.26 1.71 -18.07
CA ALA A 271 -4.03 2.84 -18.58
C ALA A 271 -3.23 3.65 -19.61
N MET A 272 -1.93 3.88 -19.38
CA MET A 272 -1.06 4.55 -20.37
C MET A 272 -0.84 3.70 -21.63
N ALA A 273 -0.86 2.37 -21.49
CA ALA A 273 -0.76 1.43 -22.59
C ALA A 273 -2.09 1.21 -23.33
N LEU A 274 -3.14 1.95 -22.98
CA LEU A 274 -4.49 1.80 -23.53
C LEU A 274 -5.04 0.38 -23.42
N ALA A 275 -4.78 -0.28 -22.30
CA ALA A 275 -5.50 -1.51 -21.98
C ALA A 275 -7.02 -1.28 -22.03
N ASP A 276 -7.76 -2.36 -22.30
CA ASP A 276 -9.21 -2.27 -22.40
C ASP A 276 -9.83 -1.64 -21.14
N ARG A 277 -10.83 -0.78 -21.36
CA ARG A 277 -11.46 -0.01 -20.28
C ARG A 277 -12.18 -0.92 -19.28
N ALA A 278 -12.90 -1.95 -19.76
CA ALA A 278 -13.59 -2.87 -18.87
C ALA A 278 -12.57 -3.68 -18.05
N ASP A 279 -11.48 -4.11 -18.65
CA ASP A 279 -10.39 -4.80 -17.96
C ASP A 279 -9.70 -3.92 -16.91
N LEU A 280 -9.51 -2.63 -17.21
CA LEU A 280 -8.98 -1.66 -16.24
C LEU A 280 -9.93 -1.47 -15.05
N LEU A 281 -11.23 -1.35 -15.31
CA LEU A 281 -12.24 -1.21 -14.25
C LEU A 281 -12.33 -2.47 -13.38
N ALA A 282 -12.32 -3.66 -13.96
CA ALA A 282 -12.33 -4.91 -13.20
C ALA A 282 -11.10 -5.06 -12.27
N ARG A 283 -9.92 -4.66 -12.75
CA ARG A 283 -8.70 -4.63 -11.94
C ARG A 283 -8.75 -3.52 -10.88
N TYR A 284 -9.38 -2.40 -11.18
CA TYR A 284 -9.62 -1.34 -10.21
C TYR A 284 -10.57 -1.81 -9.08
N ASP A 285 -11.61 -2.56 -9.40
CA ASP A 285 -12.49 -3.16 -8.38
C ASP A 285 -11.74 -4.13 -7.46
N THR A 286 -10.80 -4.89 -8.02
CA THR A 286 -9.90 -5.76 -7.24
C THR A 286 -9.03 -4.94 -6.29
N LEU A 287 -8.49 -3.80 -6.74
CA LEU A 287 -7.76 -2.86 -5.89
C LEU A 287 -8.65 -2.29 -4.76
N LEU A 288 -9.89 -1.90 -5.07
CA LEU A 288 -10.84 -1.39 -4.08
C LEU A 288 -11.19 -2.45 -3.03
N ALA A 289 -11.30 -3.72 -3.42
CA ALA A 289 -11.51 -4.83 -2.49
C ALA A 289 -10.36 -4.94 -1.47
N LYS A 290 -9.10 -4.84 -1.91
CA LYS A 290 -7.94 -4.83 -1.00
C LYS A 290 -7.98 -3.64 -0.03
N ARG A 291 -8.29 -2.45 -0.53
CA ARG A 291 -8.46 -1.26 0.33
C ARG A 291 -9.61 -1.44 1.34
N ARG A 292 -10.69 -2.14 0.96
CA ARG A 292 -11.79 -2.49 1.87
C ARG A 292 -11.35 -3.43 2.99
N GLU A 293 -10.52 -4.43 2.67
CA GLU A 293 -9.91 -5.34 3.66
C GLU A 293 -9.04 -4.57 4.65
N MET A 294 -8.14 -3.70 4.16
CA MET A 294 -7.29 -2.86 5.01
C MET A 294 -8.10 -1.94 5.93
N ALA A 295 -9.21 -1.40 5.43
CA ALA A 295 -10.12 -0.59 6.24
C ALA A 295 -10.77 -1.43 7.35
N GLY A 296 -11.20 -2.66 7.04
CA GLY A 296 -11.73 -3.61 8.03
C GLY A 296 -10.73 -3.92 9.14
N MET A 297 -9.48 -4.22 8.79
CA MET A 297 -8.41 -4.45 9.79
C MET A 297 -8.14 -3.24 10.67
N SER A 298 -8.26 -2.02 10.11
CA SER A 298 -8.05 -0.78 10.88
C SER A 298 -9.18 -0.55 11.89
N LEU A 299 -10.43 -0.87 11.53
CA LEU A 299 -11.57 -0.85 12.46
C LEU A 299 -11.42 -1.91 13.56
N ALA A 300 -11.04 -3.13 13.19
CA ALA A 300 -10.78 -4.18 14.18
C ALA A 300 -9.65 -3.78 15.15
N CYS A 301 -8.63 -3.08 14.66
CA CYS A 301 -7.56 -2.54 15.49
C CYS A 301 -8.09 -1.48 16.48
N ARG A 302 -8.95 -0.55 16.04
CA ARG A 302 -9.65 0.39 16.94
C ARG A 302 -10.39 -0.36 18.04
N ASP A 303 -11.22 -1.33 17.64
CA ASP A 303 -12.09 -2.06 18.57
C ASP A 303 -11.27 -2.85 19.59
N ASN A 304 -10.14 -3.43 19.17
CA ASN A 304 -9.20 -4.07 20.08
C ASN A 304 -8.57 -3.06 21.06
N MET A 305 -8.14 -1.90 20.58
CA MET A 305 -7.52 -0.88 21.41
C MET A 305 -8.50 -0.30 22.43
N GLN A 306 -9.77 -0.11 22.09
CA GLN A 306 -10.80 0.31 23.04
C GLN A 306 -11.07 -0.73 24.14
N LYS A 307 -10.83 -2.03 23.87
CA LYS A 307 -10.94 -3.09 24.89
C LYS A 307 -9.73 -3.13 25.81
N VAL A 308 -8.53 -2.89 25.27
CA VAL A 308 -7.27 -3.03 26.01
C VAL A 308 -6.92 -1.76 26.79
N LEU A 309 -7.15 -0.59 26.21
CA LEU A 309 -6.82 0.70 26.80
C LEU A 309 -7.92 1.15 27.75
N SER A 310 -7.52 1.86 28.82
CA SER A 310 -8.47 2.63 29.62
C SER A 310 -9.02 3.81 28.82
N ASP A 311 -10.17 4.36 29.23
CA ASP A 311 -10.79 5.52 28.58
C ASP A 311 -9.81 6.72 28.46
N LYS A 312 -9.00 6.95 29.50
CA LYS A 312 -8.00 8.02 29.50
C LYS A 312 -6.89 7.78 28.46
N GLN A 313 -6.41 6.55 28.35
CA GLN A 313 -5.39 6.18 27.35
C GLN A 313 -5.96 6.24 25.93
N TRP A 314 -7.20 5.77 25.74
CA TRP A 314 -7.89 5.88 24.46
C TRP A 314 -8.07 7.33 24.02
N ALA A 315 -8.56 8.20 24.92
CA ALA A 315 -8.69 9.63 24.66
C ALA A 315 -7.36 10.28 24.25
N PHE A 316 -6.26 9.91 24.92
CA PHE A 316 -4.93 10.37 24.56
C PHE A 316 -4.52 9.91 23.15
N VAL A 317 -4.80 8.66 22.76
CA VAL A 317 -4.52 8.16 21.40
C VAL A 317 -5.29 8.95 20.35
N VAL A 318 -6.58 9.22 20.60
CA VAL A 318 -7.45 10.02 19.71
C VAL A 318 -6.90 11.45 19.58
N GLU A 319 -6.56 12.09 20.70
CA GLU A 319 -5.99 13.44 20.71
C GLU A 319 -4.69 13.53 19.90
N LYS A 320 -3.75 12.59 20.12
CA LYS A 320 -2.49 12.56 19.36
C LYS A 320 -2.73 12.31 17.88
N PHE A 321 -3.65 11.40 17.54
CA PHE A 321 -4.01 11.16 16.14
C PHE A 321 -4.56 12.43 15.48
N ASP A 322 -5.49 13.13 16.12
CA ASP A 322 -6.04 14.39 15.61
C ASP A 322 -4.97 15.48 15.46
N SER A 323 -3.97 15.53 16.36
CA SER A 323 -2.87 16.48 16.25
C SER A 323 -1.95 16.26 15.03
N TYR A 324 -2.00 15.07 14.42
CA TYR A 324 -1.21 14.72 13.23
C TYR A 324 -1.93 14.90 11.91
N ARG A 325 -3.23 15.20 11.94
CA ARG A 325 -4.03 15.45 10.75
C ARG A 325 -3.91 16.88 10.27
#